data_AF-A0A6M8H4N2-F1
#
_entry.id   AF-A0A6M8H4N2-F1
#
_cell.length_a   1.000
_cell.length_b   1.000
_cell.length_c   1.000
_cell.angle_alpha   90.00
_cell.angle_beta   90.00
_cell.angle_gamma   90.00
#
_symmetry.space_group_name_H-M   'P 1'
#
loop_
_entity.id
_entity.type
_entity.pdbx_description
1 polymer ?
#
loop_
_entity_poly.entity_id
_entity_poly.type
_entity_poly.pdbx_seq_one_letter_code
_entity_poly.pdbx_strand_id
1 'polypeptide(L)' 'MAQQAYAIIAAAPMSYIAPDGSSAQAAAGTVINRVMWDGSSSWAPPAGTEARADPTGTLNIGATTAV' A
#
# COMPACT_ATOMS: atom_id res chain seq x y z
N MET A 1 5.12 8.69 19.95
CA MET A 1 5.58 7.74 18.91
C MET A 1 5.75 8.51 17.61
N ALA A 2 6.77 8.19 16.81
CA ALA A 2 7.04 8.91 15.56
C ALA A 2 6.15 8.36 14.44
N GLN A 3 5.60 9.24 13.59
CA GLN A 3 4.92 8.81 12.37
C GLN A 3 5.93 8.12 11.43
N GLN A 4 5.53 7.02 10.82
CA GLN A 4 6.32 6.23 9.88
C GLN A 4 5.52 6.02 8.59
N ALA A 5 6.21 5.99 7.46
CA ALA A 5 5.60 5.67 6.18
C ALA A 5 5.33 4.16 6.05
N TYR A 6 4.16 3.82 5.53
CA TYR A 6 3.73 2.47 5.18
C TYR A 6 3.27 2.44 3.73
N ALA A 7 3.61 1.37 3.02
CA ALA A 7 3.07 1.03 1.72
C ALA A 7 1.85 0.10 1.89
N ILE A 8 0.81 0.34 1.11
CA ILE A 8 -0.34 -0.56 0.95
C ILE A 8 -0.10 -1.39 -0.30
N ILE A 9 -0.02 -2.71 -0.13
CA ILE A 9 0.36 -3.65 -1.18
C ILE A 9 -0.80 -4.60 -1.43
N ALA A 10 -1.12 -4.86 -2.69
CA ALA A 10 -2.12 -5.86 -3.04
C ALA A 10 -1.67 -7.26 -2.61
N ALA A 11 -2.45 -7.94 -1.77
CA ALA A 11 -2.13 -9.30 -1.29
C ALA A 11 -2.52 -10.38 -2.32
N ALA A 12 -3.43 -10.05 -3.23
CA ALA A 12 -3.87 -10.87 -4.36
C ALA A 12 -4.16 -9.95 -5.55
N PRO A 13 -4.27 -10.49 -6.79
CA PRO A 13 -4.69 -9.68 -7.93
C PRO A 13 -6.03 -8.99 -7.63
N MET A 14 -6.08 -7.67 -7.78
CA MET A 14 -7.27 -6.88 -7.44
C MET A 14 -7.48 -5.72 -8.42
N SER A 15 -8.75 -5.35 -8.62
CA SER A 15 -9.09 -4.08 -9.26
C SER A 15 -9.05 -2.96 -8.22
N TYR A 16 -8.46 -1.82 -8.58
CA TYR A 16 -8.45 -0.61 -7.76
C TYR A 16 -8.74 0.63 -8.60
N ILE A 17 -9.15 1.71 -7.96
CA ILE A 17 -9.28 3.02 -8.62
C ILE A 17 -7.96 3.74 -8.48
N ALA A 18 -7.31 4.02 -9.61
CA ALA A 18 -6.09 4.81 -9.65
C ALA A 18 -6.39 6.28 -9.30
N PRO A 19 -5.36 7.08 -8.94
CA PRO A 19 -5.55 8.48 -8.56
C PRO A 19 -6.19 9.36 -9.65
N ASP A 20 -6.12 8.94 -10.91
CA ASP A 20 -6.74 9.59 -12.07
C ASP A 20 -8.22 9.21 -12.27
N GLY A 21 -8.78 8.39 -11.38
CA GLY A 21 -10.17 7.91 -11.44
C GLY A 21 -10.38 6.72 -12.36
N SER A 22 -9.33 6.21 -13.02
CA SER A 22 -9.43 5.02 -13.86
C SER A 22 -9.45 3.74 -13.00
N SER A 23 -10.16 2.71 -13.47
CA SER A 23 -10.06 1.38 -12.88
C SER A 23 -8.83 0.66 -13.44
N ALA A 24 -7.92 0.23 -12.57
CA ALA A 24 -6.71 -0.48 -12.91
C ALA A 24 -6.66 -1.84 -12.21
N GLN A 25 -5.89 -2.78 -12.78
CA GLN A 25 -5.62 -4.08 -12.17
C GLN A 25 -4.22 -4.08 -11.54
N ALA A 26 -4.15 -4.39 -10.25
CA ALA A 26 -2.92 -4.64 -9.53
C ALA A 26 -2.68 -6.15 -9.45
N ALA A 27 -1.43 -6.58 -9.69
CA ALA A 27 -1.01 -7.94 -9.35
C ALA A 27 -0.75 -8.03 -7.83
N ALA A 28 -0.66 -9.26 -7.31
CA ALA A 28 -0.15 -9.46 -5.95
C ALA A 28 1.27 -8.87 -5.84
N GLY A 29 1.56 -8.19 -4.74
CA GLY A 29 2.83 -7.50 -4.50
C GLY A 29 2.91 -6.08 -5.06
N THR A 30 1.90 -5.60 -5.80
CA THR A 30 1.88 -4.22 -6.31
C THR A 30 1.55 -3.22 -5.20
N VAL A 31 2.37 -2.18 -5.05
CA VAL A 31 2.11 -1.04 -4.17
C VAL A 31 1.01 -0.18 -4.79
N ILE A 32 -0.15 -0.08 -4.14
CA ILE A 32 -1.31 0.68 -4.65
C ILE A 32 -1.50 2.02 -3.94
N ASN A 33 -0.97 2.17 -2.73
CA ASN A 33 -1.05 3.41 -1.97
C ASN A 33 0.08 3.51 -0.94
N ARG A 34 0.27 4.71 -0.38
CA ARG A 34 1.20 4.98 0.72
C ARG A 34 0.53 5.86 1.76
N VAL A 35 0.78 5.60 3.03
CA VAL A 35 0.20 6.34 4.16
C VAL A 35 1.27 6.63 5.21
N MET A 36 1.12 7.73 5.93
CA MET A 36 1.86 7.96 7.18
C MET A 36 1.00 7.46 8.33
N TRP A 37 1.56 6.57 9.14
CA TRP A 37 0.88 5.98 10.28
C TRP A 37 1.72 6.12 11.55
N ASP A 38 1.07 6.34 12.68
CA ASP A 38 1.71 6.58 13.97
C ASP A 38 2.13 5.30 14.72
N GLY A 39 1.78 4.12 14.18
CA GLY A 39 2.05 2.83 14.80
C GLY A 39 1.15 2.49 15.99
N SER A 40 0.23 3.38 16.36
CA SER A 40 -0.52 3.31 17.62
C SER A 40 -2.03 3.47 17.45
N SER A 41 -2.47 4.23 16.44
CA SER A 41 -3.88 4.40 16.12
C SER A 41 -4.44 3.09 15.57
N SER A 42 -5.70 2.78 15.89
CA SER A 42 -6.41 1.62 15.36
C SER A 42 -6.70 1.82 13.87
N TRP A 43 -5.72 1.51 13.04
CA TRP A 43 -5.82 1.53 11.59
C TRP A 43 -5.46 0.15 11.04
N ALA A 44 -6.16 -0.26 9.99
CA ALA A 44 -5.90 -1.48 9.25
C ALA A 44 -5.94 -1.17 7.75
N PRO A 45 -5.12 -1.86 6.94
CA PRO A 45 -5.18 -1.70 5.49
C PRO A 45 -6.53 -2.22 4.95
N PRO A 46 -6.99 -1.71 3.79
CA PRO A 46 -8.19 -2.23 3.13
C PRO A 46 -8.15 -3.75 2.91
N ALA A 47 -9.32 -4.39 2.85
CA ALA A 47 -9.42 -5.83 2.59
C ALA A 47 -8.73 -6.19 1.26
N GLY A 48 -8.02 -7.33 1.25
CA GLY A 48 -7.24 -7.78 0.08
C GLY A 48 -5.88 -7.07 -0.08
N THR A 49 -5.49 -6.25 0.89
CA THR A 49 -4.19 -5.57 0.89
C THR A 49 -3.44 -5.83 2.20
N GLU A 50 -2.13 -5.62 2.17
CA GLU A 50 -1.26 -5.65 3.34
C GLU A 50 -0.57 -4.30 3.53
N ALA A 51 -0.26 -3.96 4.76
CA ALA A 51 0.54 -2.78 5.10
C ALA A 51 1.98 -3.21 5.38
N ARG A 52 2.95 -2.65 4.65
CA ARG A 52 4.38 -2.91 4.83
C ARG A 52 5.07 -1.62 5.24
N ALA A 53 5.83 -1.65 6.33
CA ALA A 53 6.60 -0.49 6.78
C ALA A 53 7.64 -0.10 5.70
N ASP A 54 7.70 1.19 5.37
CA ASP A 54 8.63 1.76 4.39
C ASP A 54 9.36 2.98 4.99
N PRO A 55 10.16 2.80 6.06
CA PRO A 55 10.84 3.91 6.74
C PRO A 55 11.78 4.69 5.81
N THR A 56 12.26 4.06 4.73
CA THR A 56 13.16 4.66 3.73
C THR A 56 12.42 5.32 2.57
N GLY A 57 11.10 5.14 2.48
CA GLY A 57 10.27 5.74 1.44
C GLY A 57 10.50 5.17 0.04
N THR A 58 11.09 3.98 -0.06
CA THR A 58 11.58 3.36 -1.30
C THR A 58 10.50 2.64 -2.10
N LEU A 59 9.34 2.36 -1.51
CA LEU A 59 8.24 1.65 -2.18
C LEU A 59 7.36 2.64 -2.95
N ASN A 60 7.61 2.79 -4.24
CA ASN A 60 6.84 3.68 -5.10
C ASN A 60 5.50 3.06 -5.50
N ILE A 61 4.46 3.89 -5.67
CA ILE A 61 3.16 3.44 -6.19
C ILE A 61 3.37 2.82 -7.58
N GLY A 62 2.78 1.65 -7.81
CA GLY A 62 2.95 0.84 -9.02
C GLY A 62 4.17 -0.09 -9.01
N ALA A 63 5.08 0.04 -8.03
CA ALA A 63 6.19 -0.90 -7.89
C ALA A 63 5.67 -2.29 -7.48
N THR A 64 6.24 -3.34 -8.08
CA THR A 64 5.96 -4.72 -7.66
C THR A 64 7.06 -5.16 -6.71
N THR A 65 6.66 -5.53 -5.50
CA THR A 65 7.54 -6.08 -4.47
C THR A 65 7.48 -7.60 -4.51
N ALA A 66 8.55 -8.26 -4.07
CA ALA A 66 8.45 -9.68 -3.75
C ALA A 66 7.43 -9.84 -2.62
N VAL A 67 6.44 -10.70 -2.88
CA VAL A 67 5.40 -11.08 -1.92
C VAL A 67 6.05 -11.76 -0.73
#